data_AF-A0A6I5CFB9-F1
#
_entry.id   AF-A0A6I5CFB9-F1
#
_cell.length_a   1.000
_cell.length_b   1.000
_cell.length_c   1.000
_cell.angle_alpha   90.00
_cell.angle_beta   90.00
_cell.angle_gamma   90.00
#
_symmetry.space_group_name_H-M   'P 1'
#
loop_
_entity.id
_entity.type
_entity.pdbx_description
1 polymer ?
#
loop_
_entity_poly.entity_id
_entity_poly.type
_entity_poly.pdbx_seq_one_letter_code
_entity_poly.pdbx_strand_id
1 'polypeptide(L)'
;ATIGAEPTGPDDPLAAEGQRLLGAFMAVLRGYEIAQADVDHALRTLRSLCHGFATLQSADGFQWSADVDESFEWLIAFADRGLRAS
;
A
#
# COMPACT_ATOMS: atom_id res chain seq x y z
N ALA A 1 -5.09 -13.21 11.39
CA ALA A 1 -5.49 -11.81 11.14
C ALA A 1 -4.85 -10.96 12.22
N THR A 2 -3.94 -10.06 11.85
CA THR A 2 -3.35 -9.12 12.81
C THR A 2 -4.44 -8.13 13.18
N ILE A 3 -4.98 -8.23 14.40
CA ILE A 3 -5.88 -7.20 14.92
C ILE A 3 -5.00 -5.96 15.11
N GLY A 4 -5.11 -5.00 14.20
CA GLY A 4 -4.50 -3.70 14.37
C GLY A 4 -5.13 -3.02 15.57
N ALA A 5 -4.33 -2.53 16.50
CA ALA A 5 -4.83 -1.66 17.56
C ALA A 5 -5.57 -0.48 16.91
N GLU A 6 -6.70 -0.08 17.49
CA GLU A 6 -7.40 1.14 17.04
C GLU A 6 -6.84 2.33 17.81
N PRO A 7 -6.59 3.48 17.14
CA PRO A 7 -6.19 4.68 17.85
C PRO A 7 -7.27 5.10 18.86
N THR A 8 -6.83 5.47 20.06
CA THR A 8 -7.73 5.88 21.15
C THR A 8 -8.19 7.34 21.04
N GLY A 9 -7.59 8.12 20.14
CA GLY A 9 -7.94 9.51 19.85
C GLY A 9 -7.00 10.17 18.84
N PRO A 10 -7.20 11.46 18.52
CA PRO A 10 -6.39 12.19 17.54
C PRO A 10 -4.92 12.35 17.93
N ASP A 11 -4.64 12.44 19.23
CA ASP A 11 -3.28 12.58 19.79
C ASP A 11 -2.58 11.23 20.02
N ASP A 12 -3.25 10.12 19.69
CA ASP A 12 -2.66 8.79 19.79
C ASP A 12 -1.51 8.65 18.78
N PRO A 13 -0.31 8.20 19.20
CA PRO A 13 0.80 7.96 18.30
C PRO A 13 0.43 7.09 17.10
N LEU A 14 -0.48 6.13 17.28
CA LEU A 14 -0.95 5.25 16.22
C LEU A 14 -1.78 6.01 15.16
N ALA A 15 -2.57 7.00 15.57
CA ALA A 15 -3.27 7.88 14.63
C ALA A 15 -2.26 8.71 13.82
N ALA A 16 -1.25 9.26 14.50
CA ALA A 16 -0.21 10.07 13.85
C ALA A 16 0.63 9.26 12.85
N GLU A 17 0.99 8.01 13.19
CA GLU A 17 1.68 7.10 12.27
C GLU A 17 0.79 6.70 11.08
N GLY A 18 -0.48 6.43 11.32
CA GLY A 18 -1.45 6.14 10.26
C GLY A 18 -1.58 7.30 9.26
N GLN A 19 -1.59 8.54 9.76
CA GLN A 19 -1.59 9.74 8.92
C GLN A 19 -0.27 9.91 8.15
N ARG A 20 0.88 9.64 8.77
CA ARG A 20 2.18 9.67 8.08
C ARG A 20 2.24 8.68 6.93
N LEU A 21 1.80 7.44 7.16
CA LEU A 21 1.72 6.40 6.13
C LEU A 21 0.83 6.82 4.97
N LEU A 22 -0.37 7.33 5.27
CA LEU A 22 -1.29 7.86 4.25
C LEU A 22 -0.69 9.03 3.48
N GLY A 23 0.01 9.93 4.16
CA GLY A 23 0.71 11.06 3.55
C GLY A 23 1.79 10.62 2.56
N ALA A 24 2.52 9.55 2.86
CA ALA A 24 3.53 8.98 1.97
C ALA A 24 2.89 8.41 0.69
N PHE A 25 1.81 7.62 0.80
CA PHE A 25 1.08 7.12 -0.37
C PHE A 25 0.52 8.26 -1.23
N MET A 26 -0.10 9.25 -0.59
CA MET A 26 -0.60 10.44 -1.30
C MET A 26 0.53 11.21 -1.99
N ALA A 27 1.73 11.27 -1.40
CA ALA A 27 2.88 11.91 -2.02
C ALA A 27 3.34 11.18 -3.30
N VAL A 28 3.34 9.86 -3.30
CA VAL A 28 3.62 9.04 -4.49
C VAL A 28 2.56 9.29 -5.57
N LEU A 29 1.28 9.29 -5.21
CA LEU A 29 0.19 9.47 -6.18
C LEU A 29 0.19 10.84 -6.86
N ARG A 30 0.73 11.89 -6.21
CA ARG A 30 0.92 13.21 -6.85
C ARG A 30 1.88 13.19 -8.05
N GLY A 31 2.68 12.14 -8.21
CA GLY A 31 3.54 11.95 -9.38
C GLY A 31 2.81 11.41 -10.62
N TYR A 32 1.52 11.07 -10.50
CA TYR A 32 0.69 10.54 -11.59
C TYR A 32 -0.41 11.54 -11.95
N GLU A 33 -0.87 11.52 -13.20
CA GLU A 33 -1.93 12.40 -13.71
C GLU A 33 -3.33 11.86 -13.40
N ILE A 34 -3.55 11.40 -12.16
CA ILE A 34 -4.80 10.78 -11.73
C ILE A 34 -5.87 11.86 -11.53
N ALA A 35 -7.04 11.67 -12.12
CA ALA A 35 -8.18 12.56 -11.92
C ALA A 35 -8.59 12.63 -10.44
N GLN A 36 -8.97 13.81 -9.96
CA GLN A 36 -9.30 14.02 -8.54
C GLN A 36 -10.39 13.07 -8.02
N ALA A 37 -11.34 12.67 -8.88
CA ALA A 37 -12.40 11.72 -8.54
C ALA A 37 -11.89 10.29 -8.30
N ASP A 38 -10.71 9.95 -8.83
CA ASP A 38 -10.14 8.60 -8.82
C ASP A 38 -9.01 8.42 -7.80
N VAL A 39 -8.56 9.49 -7.15
CA VAL A 39 -7.47 9.45 -6.16
C VAL A 39 -7.75 8.46 -5.03
N ASP A 40 -8.99 8.40 -4.54
CA ASP A 40 -9.38 7.45 -3.49
C ASP A 40 -9.29 6.00 -3.98
N HIS A 41 -9.63 5.73 -5.24
CA HIS A 41 -9.49 4.42 -5.86
C HIS A 41 -8.01 4.03 -6.01
N ALA A 42 -7.17 4.97 -6.45
CA ALA A 42 -5.73 4.75 -6.56
C ALA A 42 -5.07 4.48 -5.20
N LEU A 43 -5.43 5.26 -4.18
CA LEU A 43 -4.92 5.10 -2.81
C LEU A 43 -5.33 3.74 -2.22
N ARG A 44 -6.59 3.35 -2.38
CA ARG A 44 -7.09 2.04 -1.92
C ARG A 44 -6.37 0.90 -2.65
N THR A 45 -6.15 1.02 -3.95
CA THR A 45 -5.45 0.03 -4.76
C THR A 45 -4.02 -0.17 -4.26
N LEU A 46 -3.24 0.91 -4.17
CA LEU A 46 -1.84 0.84 -3.75
C LEU A 46 -1.70 0.26 -2.33
N ARG A 47 -2.55 0.70 -1.40
CA ARG A 47 -2.59 0.13 -0.04
C ARG A 47 -2.93 -1.35 -0.03
N SER A 48 -3.89 -1.77 -0.85
CA SER A 48 -4.34 -3.17 -0.91
C SER A 48 -3.24 -4.08 -1.45
N LEU A 49 -2.51 -3.63 -2.49
CA LEU A 49 -1.37 -4.37 -3.05
C LEU A 49 -0.26 -4.55 -2.00
N CYS A 50 0.19 -3.47 -1.36
CA CYS A 50 1.24 -3.54 -0.34
C CYS A 50 0.80 -4.38 0.88
N HIS A 51 -0.42 -4.17 1.37
CA HIS A 51 -0.93 -4.89 2.54
C HIS A 51 -1.11 -6.39 2.25
N GLY A 52 -1.67 -6.73 1.08
CA GLY A 52 -1.85 -8.13 0.67
C GLY A 52 -0.52 -8.85 0.53
N PHE A 53 0.45 -8.22 -0.12
CA PHE A 53 1.79 -8.78 -0.28
C PHE A 53 2.48 -9.01 1.07
N ALA A 54 2.52 -8.00 1.94
CA ALA A 54 3.13 -8.11 3.27
C ALA A 54 2.42 -9.14 4.16
N THR A 55 1.10 -9.27 4.05
CA THR A 55 0.32 -10.27 4.79
C THR A 55 0.68 -11.69 4.35
N LEU A 56 0.80 -11.93 3.03
CA LEU A 56 1.24 -13.22 2.50
C LEU A 56 2.69 -13.52 2.92
N GLN A 57 3.61 -12.57 2.77
CA GLN A 57 5.00 -12.73 3.17
C GLN A 57 5.15 -13.07 4.66
N SER A 58 4.46 -12.33 5.53
CA SER A 58 4.55 -12.51 7.00
C SER A 58 3.98 -13.84 7.46
N ALA A 59 3.06 -14.42 6.69
CA ALA A 59 2.47 -15.73 6.95
C ALA A 59 3.26 -16.89 6.31
N ASP A 60 4.45 -16.61 5.75
CA ASP A 60 5.21 -17.54 4.90
C ASP A 60 4.34 -18.12 3.78
N GLY A 61 3.39 -17.33 3.25
CA GLY A 61 2.30 -17.79 2.40
C GLY A 61 2.66 -17.99 0.92
N PHE A 62 3.87 -17.62 0.50
CA PHE A 62 4.28 -17.78 -0.90
C PHE A 62 4.67 -19.21 -1.23
N GLN A 63 5.37 -19.95 -0.37
CA GLN A 63 5.61 -21.41 -0.53
C GLN A 63 6.04 -21.87 -1.96
N TRP A 64 6.70 -21.00 -2.73
CA TRP A 64 7.14 -21.21 -4.11
C TRP A 64 8.60 -20.78 -4.26
N SER A 65 9.23 -21.15 -5.39
CA SER A 65 10.67 -20.99 -5.61
C SER A 65 11.11 -19.58 -6.05
N ALA A 66 10.18 -18.68 -6.33
CA ALA A 66 10.52 -17.31 -6.73
C ALA A 66 11.05 -16.51 -5.54
N ASP A 67 12.02 -15.64 -5.79
CA ASP A 67 12.50 -14.72 -4.77
C ASP A 67 11.41 -13.70 -4.41
N VAL A 68 11.29 -13.42 -3.11
CA VAL A 68 10.23 -12.56 -2.58
C VAL A 68 10.49 -11.10 -2.93
N ASP A 69 11.75 -10.65 -2.91
CA ASP A 69 12.10 -9.27 -3.22
C ASP A 69 11.92 -9.02 -4.72
N GLU A 70 12.30 -9.97 -5.59
CA GLU A 70 12.00 -9.92 -7.03
C GLU A 70 10.48 -9.82 -7.29
N SER A 71 9.68 -10.57 -6.54
CA SER A 71 8.22 -10.54 -6.65
C SER A 71 7.63 -9.19 -6.20
N PHE A 72 8.24 -8.54 -5.22
CA PHE A 72 7.83 -7.21 -4.75
C PHE A 72 8.19 -6.11 -5.75
N GLU A 73 9.38 -6.17 -6.35
CA GLU A 73 9.77 -5.27 -7.46
C GLU A 73 8.82 -5.41 -8.65
N TRP A 74 8.41 -6.65 -8.97
CA TRP A 74 7.42 -6.90 -10.01
C TRP A 74 6.06 -6.26 -9.67
N LEU A 75 5.60 -6.36 -8.42
CA LEU A 75 4.37 -5.73 -7.94
C LEU A 75 4.43 -4.20 -8.07
N ILE A 76 5.57 -3.58 -7.72
CA ILE A 76 5.78 -2.13 -7.85
C ILE A 76 5.71 -1.72 -9.33
N ALA A 77 6.42 -2.42 -10.21
CA ALA A 77 6.40 -2.13 -11.64
C ALA A 77 5.02 -2.36 -12.28
N PHE A 78 4.23 -3.31 -11.76
CA PHE A 78 2.84 -3.51 -12.16
C PHE A 78 1.96 -2.33 -11.71
N ALA A 79 2.07 -1.91 -10.45
CA ALA A 79 1.30 -0.79 -9.91
C ALA A 79 1.61 0.53 -10.63
N ASP A 80 2.89 0.84 -10.87
CA ASP A 80 3.31 2.05 -11.60
C ASP A 80 2.69 2.11 -13.00
N ARG A 81 2.76 1.01 -13.77
CA ARG A 81 2.15 0.94 -15.10
C ARG A 81 0.63 1.10 -15.07
N GLY A 82 -0.04 0.47 -14.10
CA GLY A 82 -1.49 0.60 -13.92
C GLY A 82 -1.89 2.05 -13.61
N LEU A 83 -1.19 2.70 -12.69
CA LEU A 83 -1.44 4.09 -12.30
C LEU A 83 -1.15 5.08 -13.43
N ARG A 84 -0.17 4.82 -14.30
CA ARG A 84 0.10 5.66 -15.50
C ARG A 84 -0.96 5.52 -16.60
N ALA A 85 -1.68 4.42 -16.62
CA ALA A 85 -2.72 4.14 -17.61
C ALA A 85 -4.13 4.49 -17.11
N SER A 86 -4.26 4.97 -15.86
CA SER A 86 -5.51 5.33 -15.21
C SER A 86 -5.92 6.77 -15.49
#